data_AF-A0A9X1Q9X7-F1
#
_entry.id   AF-A0A9X1Q9X7-F1
#
_cell.length_a   1.000
_cell.length_b   1.000
_cell.length_c   1.000
_cell.angle_alpha   90.00
_cell.angle_beta   90.00
_cell.angle_gamma   90.00
#
_symmetry.space_group_name_H-M   'P 1'
#
loop_
_entity.id
_entity.type
_entity.pdbx_description
1 polymer ?
#
loop_
_entity_poly.entity_id
_entity_poly.type
_entity_poly.pdbx_seq_one_letter_code
_entity_poly.pdbx_strand_id
1 'polypeptide(L)'
;MDGGGRAGERAAGDREADGRAARDREADGRAARDREANGRAARDREANEQTAHDRRADERAAGDRRVGERAAGDRRVGEQAAGDREADGQAVRDRRAGEQAAHDREAGEQTAADRIPGDVARTIRLGAQRLIAAVLDCEKPVIAAVNGTAAGLGAHLAFACDLVLAAESARFIEVFVRRGLVPDGGGAYLLPRLIGPQRAKELMFFGDALGAADAERLGLVNRVVPDGELDKTARAWAERLATGPTRTLALTKQLVNASLDTDRTTAFAAEAAAQEINMTTQDAQEGVASFVERRSAEYKGR
;
A
#
# COMPACT_ATOMS: atom_id res chain seq x y z
N MET A 1 15.71 -71.07 60.92
CA MET A 1 14.44 -70.61 60.32
C MET A 1 14.72 -69.31 59.58
N ASP A 2 14.12 -69.24 58.42
CA ASP A 2 14.31 -68.36 57.28
C ASP A 2 13.75 -66.95 57.52
N GLY A 3 14.19 -65.92 56.77
CA GLY A 3 13.48 -64.63 56.74
C GLY A 3 14.24 -63.30 56.67
N GLY A 4 15.52 -63.27 56.28
CA GLY A 4 16.34 -62.04 56.33
C GLY A 4 16.65 -61.33 55.01
N GLY A 5 15.98 -61.66 53.89
CA GLY A 5 16.49 -61.29 52.55
C GLY A 5 15.54 -60.63 51.55
N ARG A 6 14.29 -60.27 51.89
CA ARG A 6 13.29 -59.89 50.87
C ARG A 6 12.81 -58.43 50.83
N ALA A 7 13.35 -57.55 51.67
CA ALA A 7 12.92 -56.14 51.74
C ALA A 7 13.77 -55.17 50.88
N GLY A 8 15.05 -55.48 50.64
CA GLY A 8 15.95 -54.60 49.87
C GLY A 8 15.77 -54.68 48.35
N GLU A 9 15.45 -55.86 47.81
CA GLU A 9 15.34 -56.10 46.36
C GLU A 9 14.05 -55.54 45.75
N ARG A 10 12.94 -55.51 46.50
CA ARG A 10 11.65 -54.99 46.01
C ARG A 10 11.66 -53.46 45.85
N ALA A 11 12.29 -52.74 46.78
CA ALA A 11 12.39 -51.29 46.74
C ALA A 11 13.36 -50.78 45.64
N ALA A 12 14.32 -51.61 45.21
CA ALA A 12 15.19 -51.31 44.07
C ALA A 12 14.48 -51.54 42.73
N GLY A 13 13.72 -52.64 42.59
CA GLY A 13 12.94 -52.95 41.39
C GLY A 13 11.84 -51.93 41.08
N ASP A 14 11.15 -51.42 42.10
CA ASP A 14 10.07 -50.43 41.93
C ASP A 14 10.61 -49.06 41.47
N ARG A 15 11.80 -48.64 41.94
CA ARG A 15 12.46 -47.40 41.49
C ARG A 15 13.00 -47.49 40.07
N GLU A 16 13.44 -48.68 39.65
CA GLU A 16 13.91 -48.91 38.29
C GLU A 16 12.75 -48.98 37.28
N ALA A 17 11.60 -49.52 37.69
CA ALA A 17 10.36 -49.54 36.90
C ALA A 17 9.77 -48.14 36.71
N ASP A 18 9.73 -47.31 37.77
CA ASP A 18 9.29 -45.91 37.67
C ASP A 18 10.23 -45.07 36.80
N GLY A 19 11.54 -45.32 36.87
CA GLY A 19 12.55 -44.67 36.03
C GLY A 19 12.42 -45.03 34.54
N ARG A 20 12.01 -46.27 34.21
CA ARG A 20 11.75 -46.68 32.82
C ARG A 20 10.44 -46.07 32.29
N ALA A 21 9.37 -46.11 33.08
CA ALA A 21 8.08 -45.51 32.71
C ALA A 21 8.18 -43.99 32.49
N ALA A 22 9.01 -43.28 33.26
CA ALA A 22 9.27 -41.86 33.06
C ALA A 22 10.02 -41.57 31.75
N ARG A 23 11.02 -42.40 31.39
CA ARG A 23 11.78 -42.26 30.14
C ARG A 23 10.93 -42.56 28.91
N ASP A 24 10.03 -43.52 28.99
CA ASP A 24 9.12 -43.87 27.89
C ASP A 24 8.11 -42.74 27.62
N ARG A 25 7.55 -42.12 28.68
CA ARG A 25 6.68 -40.94 28.53
C ARG A 25 7.41 -39.73 27.94
N GLU A 26 8.69 -39.55 28.29
CA GLU A 26 9.50 -38.46 27.75
C GLU A 26 9.88 -38.71 26.28
N ALA A 27 10.12 -39.97 25.90
CA ALA A 27 10.34 -40.38 24.51
C ALA A 27 9.08 -40.19 23.64
N ASP A 28 7.91 -40.59 24.14
CA ASP A 28 6.62 -40.35 23.47
C ASP A 28 6.33 -38.85 23.32
N GLY A 29 6.63 -38.06 24.35
CA GLY A 29 6.50 -36.60 24.33
C GLY A 29 7.44 -35.91 23.34
N ARG A 30 8.62 -36.46 23.05
CA ARG A 30 9.53 -35.98 21.99
C ARG A 30 9.01 -36.38 20.61
N ALA A 31 8.61 -37.64 20.43
CA ALA A 31 8.07 -38.13 19.16
C ALA A 31 6.79 -37.38 18.73
N ALA A 32 5.94 -36.96 19.67
CA ALA A 32 4.76 -36.15 19.38
C ALA A 32 5.14 -34.74 18.89
N ARG A 33 6.14 -34.10 19.51
CA ARG A 33 6.63 -32.77 19.11
C ARG A 33 7.29 -32.80 17.74
N ASP A 34 8.03 -33.86 17.43
CA ASP A 34 8.69 -34.03 16.13
C ASP A 34 7.66 -34.23 15.01
N ARG A 35 6.57 -34.98 15.24
CA ARG A 35 5.47 -35.11 14.28
C ARG A 35 4.75 -33.79 14.04
N GLU A 36 4.54 -33.00 15.08
CA GLU A 36 3.88 -31.69 14.97
C GLU A 36 4.77 -30.66 14.25
N ALA A 37 6.09 -30.69 14.51
CA ALA A 37 7.07 -29.87 13.80
C ALA A 37 7.15 -30.25 12.31
N ASN A 38 7.15 -31.55 11.98
CA ASN A 38 7.19 -32.01 10.60
C ASN A 38 5.87 -31.69 9.86
N GLY A 39 4.73 -31.75 10.55
CA GLY A 39 3.43 -31.33 10.02
C GLY A 39 3.33 -29.82 9.74
N ARG A 40 3.96 -28.98 10.58
CA ARG A 40 4.08 -27.53 10.31
C ARG A 40 4.97 -27.26 9.09
N ALA A 41 6.14 -27.91 9.02
CA ALA A 41 7.05 -27.77 7.88
C ALA A 41 6.44 -28.21 6.54
N ALA A 42 5.57 -29.23 6.54
CA ALA A 42 4.84 -29.65 5.35
C ALA A 42 3.83 -28.58 4.86
N ARG A 43 3.06 -27.98 5.78
CA ARG A 43 2.10 -26.90 5.46
C ARG A 43 2.80 -25.65 4.94
N ASP A 44 3.96 -25.31 5.50
CA ASP A 44 4.76 -24.16 5.05
C ASP A 44 5.32 -24.39 3.64
N ARG A 45 5.68 -25.63 3.29
CA ARG A 45 6.10 -25.98 1.92
C ARG A 45 4.95 -25.88 0.92
N GLU A 46 3.78 -26.42 1.25
CA GLU A 46 2.58 -26.33 0.40
C GLU A 46 2.15 -24.86 0.19
N ALA A 47 2.20 -24.02 1.23
CA ALA A 47 1.90 -22.59 1.13
C ALA A 47 2.91 -21.85 0.23
N ASN A 48 4.20 -22.21 0.31
CA ASN A 48 5.24 -21.61 -0.53
C ASN A 48 5.14 -22.06 -1.99
N GLU A 49 4.76 -23.31 -2.25
CA GLU A 49 4.50 -23.83 -3.60
C GLU A 49 3.29 -23.16 -4.25
N GLN A 50 2.21 -22.95 -3.48
CA GLN A 50 1.03 -22.20 -3.96
C GLN A 50 1.37 -20.75 -4.29
N THR A 51 2.15 -20.08 -3.43
CA THR A 51 2.60 -18.70 -3.66
C THR A 51 3.51 -18.59 -4.89
N ALA A 52 4.37 -19.59 -5.13
CA ALA A 52 5.22 -19.65 -6.32
C ALA A 52 4.40 -19.89 -7.61
N HIS A 53 3.33 -20.66 -7.53
CA HIS A 53 2.42 -20.88 -8.66
C HIS A 53 1.67 -19.58 -9.04
N ASP A 54 1.18 -18.84 -8.05
CA ASP A 54 0.46 -17.57 -8.26
C ASP A 54 1.37 -16.49 -8.86
N ARG A 55 2.61 -16.36 -8.38
CA ARG A 55 3.61 -15.43 -8.97
C ARG A 55 3.95 -15.76 -10.43
N ARG A 56 4.05 -17.05 -10.77
CA ARG A 56 4.29 -17.48 -12.16
C ARG A 56 3.11 -17.19 -13.08
N ALA A 57 1.88 -17.17 -12.55
CA ALA A 57 0.70 -16.77 -13.31
C ALA A 57 0.70 -15.25 -13.59
N ASP A 58 1.09 -14.43 -12.60
CA ASP A 58 1.19 -12.98 -12.74
C ASP A 58 2.32 -12.55 -13.71
N GLU A 59 3.47 -13.24 -13.68
CA GLU A 59 4.57 -12.99 -14.62
C GLU A 59 4.19 -13.30 -16.08
N ARG A 60 3.40 -14.37 -16.31
CA ARG A 60 2.87 -14.71 -17.64
C ARG A 60 1.88 -13.64 -18.13
N ALA A 61 1.00 -13.14 -17.26
CA ALA A 61 0.08 -12.06 -17.57
C ALA A 61 0.78 -10.70 -17.80
N ALA A 62 1.96 -10.48 -17.22
CA ALA A 62 2.80 -9.32 -17.49
C ALA A 62 3.56 -9.45 -18.84
N GLY A 63 3.96 -10.66 -19.21
CA GLY A 63 4.61 -10.97 -20.50
C GLY A 63 3.73 -10.66 -21.71
N ASP A 64 2.46 -11.08 -21.66
CA ASP A 64 1.50 -10.85 -22.77
C ASP A 64 1.18 -9.36 -22.97
N ARG A 65 1.21 -8.55 -21.91
CA ARG A 65 1.00 -7.09 -21.99
C ARG A 65 2.16 -6.36 -22.70
N ARG A 66 3.40 -6.83 -22.55
CA ARG A 66 4.58 -6.23 -23.20
C ARG A 66 4.63 -6.47 -24.71
N VAL A 67 3.91 -7.46 -25.23
CA VAL A 67 3.80 -7.73 -26.66
C VAL A 67 2.79 -6.79 -27.33
N GLY A 68 1.73 -6.37 -26.61
CA GLY A 68 0.72 -5.44 -27.13
C GLY A 68 1.20 -4.00 -27.30
N GLU A 69 2.13 -3.52 -26.47
CA GLU A 69 2.57 -2.12 -26.47
C GLU A 69 3.61 -1.78 -27.57
N ARG A 70 4.23 -2.79 -28.19
CA ARG A 70 5.19 -2.57 -29.29
C ARG A 70 4.52 -2.23 -30.64
N ALA A 71 3.19 -2.32 -30.73
CA ALA A 71 2.45 -2.08 -31.96
C ALA A 71 1.93 -0.63 -32.13
N ALA A 72 2.14 0.26 -31.15
CA ALA A 72 1.52 1.60 -31.14
C ALA A 72 2.51 2.79 -31.22
N GLY A 73 3.74 2.54 -31.70
CA GLY A 73 4.81 3.55 -31.73
C GLY A 73 5.26 3.95 -33.13
N ASP A 74 4.40 4.59 -33.92
CA ASP A 74 4.89 5.45 -35.01
C ASP A 74 3.86 6.53 -35.40
N ARG A 75 4.13 7.77 -34.99
CA ARG A 75 3.80 9.02 -35.70
C ARG A 75 4.34 10.22 -34.93
N ARG A 76 5.29 10.94 -35.55
CA ARG A 76 5.90 12.17 -35.05
C ARG A 76 5.34 13.42 -35.74
N VAL A 77 5.44 14.53 -35.00
CA VAL A 77 5.57 15.97 -35.34
C VAL A 77 4.36 16.74 -35.89
N GLY A 78 4.10 17.89 -35.24
CA GLY A 78 3.41 19.05 -35.80
C GLY A 78 3.22 20.15 -34.75
N GLU A 79 4.04 21.19 -34.82
CA GLU A 79 4.04 22.39 -33.97
C GLU A 79 3.13 23.50 -34.55
N GLN A 80 2.71 24.45 -33.68
CA GLN A 80 2.31 25.84 -33.93
C GLN A 80 0.83 26.29 -33.77
N ALA A 81 0.75 27.43 -33.06
CA ALA A 81 -0.13 28.61 -33.21
C ALA A 81 -1.37 28.77 -32.30
N ALA A 82 -1.49 30.02 -31.83
CA ALA A 82 -2.33 30.55 -30.77
C ALA A 82 -3.70 31.07 -31.24
N GLY A 83 -4.60 31.37 -30.29
CA GLY A 83 -5.74 32.27 -30.47
C GLY A 83 -7.11 31.69 -30.13
N ASP A 84 -7.77 32.33 -29.16
CA ASP A 84 -9.23 32.46 -29.00
C ASP A 84 -10.11 31.21 -28.82
N ARG A 85 -10.12 30.59 -27.63
CA ARG A 85 -11.24 29.71 -27.17
C ARG A 85 -11.41 29.65 -25.66
N GLU A 86 -11.78 30.75 -25.01
CA GLU A 86 -12.11 30.74 -23.56
C GLU A 86 -13.62 30.67 -23.24
N ALA A 87 -14.51 30.70 -24.23
CA ALA A 87 -15.96 30.61 -24.00
C ALA A 87 -16.56 29.19 -24.16
N ASP A 88 -15.84 28.26 -24.81
CA ASP A 88 -16.37 26.92 -25.16
C ASP A 88 -16.03 25.84 -24.11
N GLY A 89 -15.10 26.14 -23.20
CA GLY A 89 -14.66 25.21 -22.15
C GLY A 89 -15.65 25.03 -21.00
N GLN A 90 -16.46 26.05 -20.70
CA GLN A 90 -17.39 26.01 -19.56
C GLN A 90 -18.63 25.16 -19.88
N ALA A 91 -19.19 25.30 -21.10
CA ALA A 91 -20.35 24.51 -21.54
C ALA A 91 -20.04 23.01 -21.69
N VAL A 92 -18.81 22.65 -22.05
CA VAL A 92 -18.37 21.23 -22.13
C VAL A 92 -18.13 20.64 -20.73
N ARG A 93 -17.65 21.44 -19.77
CA ARG A 93 -17.51 21.02 -18.37
C ARG A 93 -18.86 20.81 -17.70
N ASP A 94 -19.83 21.71 -17.93
CA ASP A 94 -21.16 21.60 -17.36
C ASP A 94 -21.95 20.42 -17.95
N ARG A 95 -21.76 20.11 -19.25
CA ARG A 95 -22.37 18.93 -19.88
C ARG A 95 -21.79 17.62 -19.34
N ARG A 96 -20.46 17.53 -19.17
CA ARG A 96 -19.81 16.35 -18.57
C ARG A 96 -20.16 16.19 -17.09
N ALA A 97 -20.26 17.28 -16.33
CA ALA A 97 -20.71 17.25 -14.94
C ALA A 97 -22.18 16.78 -14.83
N GLY A 98 -23.04 17.18 -15.77
CA GLY A 98 -24.42 16.71 -15.88
C GLY A 98 -24.53 15.22 -16.23
N GLU A 99 -23.70 14.74 -17.15
CA GLU A 99 -23.65 13.33 -17.57
C GLU A 99 -23.09 12.42 -16.46
N GLN A 100 -22.06 12.85 -15.73
CA GLN A 100 -21.53 12.11 -14.57
C GLN A 100 -22.53 12.09 -13.40
N ALA A 101 -23.19 13.21 -13.11
CA ALA A 101 -24.24 13.26 -12.10
C ALA A 101 -25.51 12.47 -12.48
N ALA A 102 -25.75 12.22 -13.77
CA ALA A 102 -26.83 11.34 -14.25
C ALA A 102 -26.44 9.87 -14.11
N HIS A 103 -25.20 9.50 -14.46
CA HIS A 103 -24.67 8.15 -14.28
C HIS A 103 -24.61 7.74 -12.80
N ASP A 104 -24.24 8.68 -11.91
CA ASP A 104 -24.23 8.48 -10.47
C ASP A 104 -25.64 8.36 -9.87
N ARG A 105 -26.66 8.98 -10.50
CA ARG A 105 -28.07 8.85 -10.11
C ARG A 105 -28.66 7.50 -10.53
N GLU A 106 -28.36 7.01 -11.73
CA GLU A 106 -28.81 5.68 -12.19
C GLU A 106 -28.15 4.53 -11.40
N ALA A 107 -26.90 4.69 -10.96
CA ALA A 107 -26.25 3.73 -10.05
C ALA A 107 -26.86 3.72 -8.63
N GLY A 108 -27.55 4.80 -8.24
CA GLY A 108 -28.19 4.97 -6.94
C GLY A 108 -29.59 4.35 -6.81
N GLU A 109 -30.19 3.87 -7.91
CA GLU A 109 -31.61 3.48 -7.96
C GLU A 109 -31.83 1.96 -7.99
N GLN A 110 -30.86 1.15 -7.56
CA GLN A 110 -31.09 -0.26 -7.27
C GLN A 110 -31.73 -0.40 -5.88
N THR A 111 -33.02 -0.78 -5.86
CA THR A 111 -33.74 -1.04 -4.62
C THR A 111 -33.03 -2.14 -3.81
N ALA A 112 -33.12 -2.09 -2.48
CA ALA A 112 -32.46 -3.07 -1.60
C ALA A 112 -32.87 -4.54 -1.88
N ALA A 113 -33.99 -4.75 -2.60
CA ALA A 113 -34.50 -6.05 -2.99
C ALA A 113 -33.78 -6.69 -4.19
N ASP A 114 -33.04 -5.91 -5.00
CA ASP A 114 -32.40 -6.39 -6.24
C ASP A 114 -30.88 -6.63 -6.11
N ARG A 115 -30.31 -6.49 -4.91
CA ARG A 115 -28.86 -6.62 -4.72
C ARG A 115 -28.41 -8.07 -4.77
N ILE A 116 -27.68 -8.44 -5.82
CA ILE A 116 -27.05 -9.76 -5.93
C ILE A 116 -25.90 -9.85 -4.92
N PRO A 117 -25.84 -10.91 -4.07
CA PRO A 117 -24.73 -11.12 -3.16
C PRO A 117 -23.38 -11.06 -3.89
N GLY A 118 -22.47 -10.22 -3.39
CA GLY A 118 -21.13 -10.04 -3.96
C GLY A 118 -20.97 -8.87 -4.93
N ASP A 119 -22.05 -8.28 -5.45
CA ASP A 119 -21.95 -7.16 -6.41
C ASP A 119 -21.36 -5.89 -5.78
N VAL A 120 -21.72 -5.58 -4.53
CA VAL A 120 -21.14 -4.46 -3.78
C VAL A 120 -19.63 -4.66 -3.60
N ALA A 121 -19.22 -5.87 -3.18
CA ALA A 121 -17.81 -6.20 -3.00
C ALA A 121 -17.04 -6.11 -4.33
N ARG A 122 -17.63 -6.59 -5.44
CA ARG A 122 -17.03 -6.48 -6.78
C ARG A 122 -16.87 -5.03 -7.21
N THR A 123 -17.91 -4.21 -7.00
CA THR A 123 -17.91 -2.78 -7.35
C THR A 123 -16.81 -2.02 -6.60
N ILE A 124 -16.70 -2.23 -5.28
CA ILE A 124 -15.67 -1.60 -4.45
C ILE A 124 -14.27 -2.05 -4.89
N ARG A 125 -14.06 -3.36 -5.08
CA ARG A 125 -12.76 -3.93 -5.47
C ARG A 125 -12.29 -3.45 -6.84
N LEU A 126 -13.19 -3.38 -7.82
CA LEU A 126 -12.86 -2.99 -9.20
C LEU A 126 -12.88 -1.48 -9.43
N GLY A 127 -13.53 -0.72 -8.53
CA GLY A 127 -13.62 0.74 -8.57
C GLY A 127 -12.65 1.40 -7.60
N ALA A 128 -13.16 1.87 -6.46
CA ALA A 128 -12.43 2.69 -5.49
C ALA A 128 -11.11 2.05 -5.03
N GLN A 129 -11.11 0.77 -4.68
CA GLN A 129 -9.89 0.09 -4.21
C GLN A 129 -8.84 -0.04 -5.32
N ARG A 130 -9.28 -0.27 -6.57
CA ARG A 130 -8.38 -0.32 -7.72
C ARG A 130 -7.74 1.04 -8.00
N LEU A 131 -8.49 2.14 -7.85
CA LEU A 131 -7.95 3.49 -7.97
C LEU A 131 -6.87 3.75 -6.92
N ILE A 132 -7.14 3.39 -5.67
CA ILE A 132 -6.21 3.60 -4.55
C ILE A 132 -4.94 2.75 -4.73
N ALA A 133 -5.10 1.48 -5.09
CA ALA A 133 -3.98 0.61 -5.42
C ALA A 133 -3.13 1.20 -6.57
N ALA A 134 -3.76 1.73 -7.63
CA ALA A 134 -3.02 2.34 -8.74
C ALA A 134 -2.17 3.55 -8.33
N VAL A 135 -2.57 4.31 -7.30
CA VAL A 135 -1.75 5.42 -6.76
C VAL A 135 -0.55 4.88 -5.98
N LEU A 136 -0.78 3.90 -5.11
CA LEU A 136 0.27 3.25 -4.30
C LEU A 136 1.30 2.53 -5.17
N ASP A 137 0.85 1.88 -6.24
CA ASP A 137 1.66 1.10 -7.18
C ASP A 137 2.27 1.95 -8.30
N CYS A 138 1.94 3.26 -8.37
CA CYS A 138 2.49 4.14 -9.38
C CYS A 138 4.00 4.34 -9.17
N GLU A 139 4.81 4.04 -10.18
CA GLU A 139 6.26 4.27 -10.15
C GLU A 139 6.65 5.75 -9.97
N LYS A 140 5.75 6.68 -10.31
CA LYS A 140 5.98 8.11 -10.17
C LYS A 140 5.51 8.57 -8.78
N PRO A 141 6.23 9.52 -8.15
CA PRO A 141 5.70 10.23 -6.99
C PRO A 141 4.39 10.94 -7.34
N VAL A 142 3.39 10.79 -6.48
CA VAL A 142 2.06 11.40 -6.62
C VAL A 142 1.88 12.41 -5.50
N ILE A 143 1.56 13.66 -5.88
CA ILE A 143 1.28 14.74 -4.94
C ILE A 143 -0.23 15.03 -4.96
N ALA A 144 -0.87 14.97 -3.80
CA ALA A 144 -2.21 15.52 -3.61
C ALA A 144 -2.11 17.01 -3.26
N ALA A 145 -2.83 17.86 -4.00
CA ALA A 145 -3.02 19.27 -3.66
C ALA A 145 -4.50 19.49 -3.32
N VAL A 146 -4.80 19.59 -2.02
CA VAL A 146 -6.18 19.62 -1.52
C VAL A 146 -6.60 21.06 -1.23
N ASN A 147 -7.44 21.62 -2.11
CA ASN A 147 -7.87 23.02 -2.06
C ASN A 147 -9.21 23.25 -1.34
N GLY A 148 -9.76 22.24 -0.67
CA GLY A 148 -11.11 22.30 -0.11
C GLY A 148 -11.46 21.04 0.67
N THR A 149 -12.75 20.66 0.66
CA THR A 149 -13.19 19.49 1.41
C THR A 149 -12.87 18.19 0.66
N ALA A 150 -12.04 17.34 1.26
CA ALA A 150 -11.83 15.95 0.88
C ALA A 150 -12.61 15.04 1.83
N ALA A 151 -13.72 14.46 1.37
CA ALA A 151 -14.60 13.62 2.19
C ALA A 151 -14.71 12.19 1.61
N GLY A 152 -14.76 11.20 2.50
CA GLY A 152 -14.88 9.78 2.12
C GLY A 152 -13.73 9.34 1.23
N LEU A 153 -14.05 8.80 0.05
CA LEU A 153 -13.06 8.37 -0.94
C LEU A 153 -12.09 9.51 -1.35
N GLY A 154 -12.53 10.77 -1.35
CA GLY A 154 -11.65 11.91 -1.64
C GLY A 154 -10.55 12.08 -0.59
N ALA A 155 -10.85 11.82 0.68
CA ALA A 155 -9.85 11.82 1.75
C ALA A 155 -8.88 10.64 1.59
N HIS A 156 -9.42 9.43 1.31
CA HIS A 156 -8.58 8.24 1.10
C HIS A 156 -7.65 8.40 -0.11
N LEU A 157 -8.12 9.02 -1.20
CA LEU A 157 -7.29 9.30 -2.36
C LEU A 157 -6.16 10.27 -2.03
N ALA A 158 -6.43 11.32 -1.26
CA ALA A 158 -5.39 12.24 -0.80
C ALA A 158 -4.35 11.50 0.05
N PHE A 159 -4.79 10.69 1.01
CA PHE A 159 -3.89 9.95 1.92
C PHE A 159 -3.18 8.75 1.26
N ALA A 160 -3.63 8.31 0.09
CA ALA A 160 -2.92 7.32 -0.72
C ALA A 160 -1.77 7.94 -1.53
N CYS A 161 -1.76 9.26 -1.73
CA CYS A 161 -0.67 9.95 -2.42
C CYS A 161 0.59 9.98 -1.55
N ASP A 162 1.76 10.04 -2.18
CA ASP A 162 3.06 10.01 -1.49
C ASP A 162 3.30 11.29 -0.66
N LEU A 163 2.77 12.41 -1.16
CA LEU A 163 2.86 13.71 -0.51
C LEU A 163 1.51 14.44 -0.59
N VAL A 164 1.13 15.09 0.50
CA VAL A 164 -0.12 15.83 0.61
C VAL A 164 0.17 17.28 0.99
N LEU A 165 -0.26 18.20 0.11
CA LEU A 165 -0.32 19.63 0.34
C LEU A 165 -1.78 20.03 0.54
N ALA A 166 -2.05 20.90 1.51
CA ALA A 166 -3.39 21.38 1.78
C ALA A 166 -3.46 22.90 1.82
N ALA A 167 -4.55 23.46 1.29
CA ALA A 167 -4.93 24.84 1.55
C ALA A 167 -5.37 25.00 3.02
N GLU A 168 -5.24 26.20 3.61
CA GLU A 168 -5.68 26.49 4.97
C GLU A 168 -7.19 26.21 5.16
N SER A 169 -7.99 26.45 4.12
CA SER A 169 -9.42 26.16 4.12
C SER A 169 -9.77 24.68 3.94
N ALA A 170 -8.80 23.81 3.63
CA ALA A 170 -9.06 22.40 3.37
C ALA A 170 -9.59 21.67 4.61
N ARG A 171 -10.45 20.68 4.37
CA ARG A 171 -11.06 19.83 5.42
C ARG A 171 -11.02 18.37 4.99
N PHE A 172 -10.72 17.48 5.92
CA PHE A 172 -10.71 16.03 5.68
C PHE A 172 -11.80 15.37 6.52
N ILE A 173 -12.61 14.50 5.91
CA ILE A 173 -13.80 13.93 6.59
C ILE A 173 -13.97 12.44 6.29
N GLU A 174 -13.92 11.60 7.32
CA GLU A 174 -14.31 10.19 7.26
C GLU A 174 -15.85 10.05 7.33
N VAL A 175 -16.53 10.46 6.26
CA VAL A 175 -17.98 10.72 6.27
C VAL A 175 -18.87 9.45 6.37
N PHE A 176 -18.29 8.25 6.27
CA PHE A 176 -19.00 6.97 6.13
C PHE A 176 -19.98 6.68 7.26
N VAL A 177 -19.60 6.91 8.52
CA VAL A 177 -20.47 6.68 9.68
C VAL A 177 -21.76 7.51 9.62
N ARG A 178 -21.69 8.72 9.07
CA ARG A 178 -22.84 9.61 8.88
C ARG A 178 -23.79 9.13 7.79
N ARG A 179 -23.44 8.05 7.07
CA ARG A 179 -24.26 7.39 6.04
C ARG A 179 -24.56 5.93 6.40
N GLY A 180 -24.17 5.46 7.59
CA GLY A 180 -24.31 4.06 7.97
C GLY A 180 -23.42 3.11 7.16
N LEU A 181 -22.30 3.62 6.64
CA LEU A 181 -21.34 2.87 5.83
C LEU A 181 -20.04 2.63 6.60
N VAL A 182 -19.32 1.59 6.19
CA VAL A 182 -17.92 1.39 6.57
C VAL A 182 -17.00 2.07 5.53
N PRO A 183 -15.76 2.45 5.89
CA PRO A 183 -14.77 2.89 4.91
C PRO A 183 -14.53 1.83 3.83
N ASP A 184 -14.60 2.21 2.56
CA ASP A 184 -14.54 1.29 1.41
C ASP A 184 -13.37 1.58 0.43
N GLY A 185 -12.81 2.78 0.48
CA GLY A 185 -11.69 3.26 -0.35
C GLY A 185 -10.30 2.99 0.21
N GLY A 186 -10.10 1.95 1.03
CA GLY A 186 -8.79 1.64 1.60
C GLY A 186 -8.40 2.47 2.83
N GLY A 187 -9.22 3.43 3.28
CA GLY A 187 -8.93 4.21 4.49
C GLY A 187 -8.71 3.38 5.75
N ALA A 188 -9.40 2.25 5.90
CA ALA A 188 -9.19 1.31 7.02
C ALA A 188 -7.79 0.65 7.00
N TYR A 189 -7.12 0.61 5.85
CA TYR A 189 -5.73 0.16 5.71
C TYR A 189 -4.75 1.33 5.93
N LEU A 190 -5.01 2.48 5.30
CA LEU A 190 -4.11 3.63 5.23
C LEU A 190 -4.05 4.42 6.56
N LEU A 191 -5.17 4.90 7.08
CA LEU A 191 -5.17 5.81 8.23
C LEU A 191 -4.46 5.23 9.47
N PRO A 192 -4.71 3.97 9.89
CA PRO A 192 -4.00 3.42 11.04
C PRO A 192 -2.48 3.34 10.86
N ARG A 193 -1.99 3.20 9.62
CA ARG A 193 -0.55 3.20 9.31
C ARG A 193 0.05 4.60 9.36
N LEU A 194 -0.73 5.63 9.03
CA LEU A 194 -0.30 7.03 9.05
C LEU A 194 -0.34 7.65 10.45
N ILE A 195 -1.42 7.42 11.21
CA ILE A 195 -1.70 8.14 12.47
C ILE A 195 -1.98 7.25 13.68
N GLY A 196 -1.80 5.93 13.52
CA GLY A 196 -2.13 4.95 14.55
C GLY A 196 -3.63 4.63 14.64
N PRO A 197 -3.98 3.47 15.21
CA PRO A 197 -5.34 2.96 15.18
C PRO A 197 -6.33 3.78 16.03
N GLN A 198 -5.89 4.43 17.10
CA GLN A 198 -6.78 5.22 17.97
C GLN A 198 -7.29 6.47 17.26
N ARG A 199 -6.39 7.25 16.64
CA ARG A 199 -6.76 8.45 15.91
C ARG A 199 -7.55 8.12 14.65
N ALA A 200 -7.16 7.06 13.93
CA ALA A 200 -7.93 6.57 12.79
C ALA A 200 -9.38 6.26 13.17
N LYS A 201 -9.59 5.54 14.28
CA LYS A 201 -10.94 5.22 14.78
C LYS A 201 -11.70 6.45 15.24
N GLU A 202 -11.07 7.40 15.92
CA GLU A 202 -11.70 8.66 16.30
C GLU A 202 -12.28 9.38 15.07
N LEU A 203 -11.47 9.56 14.02
CA LEU A 203 -11.93 10.17 12.78
C LEU A 203 -13.07 9.38 12.13
N MET A 204 -12.95 8.04 12.05
CA MET A 204 -13.96 7.18 11.40
C MET A 204 -15.26 7.03 12.19
N PHE A 205 -15.21 7.02 13.52
CA PHE A 205 -16.37 6.80 14.38
C PHE A 205 -17.24 8.05 14.52
N PHE A 206 -16.62 9.24 14.58
CA PHE A 206 -17.35 10.49 14.68
C PHE A 206 -17.62 11.12 13.30
N GLY A 207 -16.74 10.87 12.33
CA GLY A 207 -16.85 11.43 10.98
C GLY A 207 -16.77 12.96 10.96
N ASP A 208 -16.14 13.55 11.97
CA ASP A 208 -16.00 15.00 12.09
C ASP A 208 -14.97 15.57 11.12
N ALA A 209 -15.13 16.85 10.79
CA ALA A 209 -14.23 17.53 9.87
C ALA A 209 -12.90 17.84 10.57
N LEU A 210 -11.82 17.31 10.01
CA LEU A 210 -10.45 17.61 10.42
C LEU A 210 -9.93 18.80 9.62
N GLY A 211 -9.51 19.86 10.31
CA GLY A 211 -8.89 21.04 9.70
C GLY A 211 -7.50 20.75 9.13
N ALA A 212 -7.07 21.51 8.12
CA ALA A 212 -5.77 21.34 7.48
C ALA A 212 -4.59 21.41 8.49
N ALA A 213 -4.60 22.39 9.40
CA ALA A 213 -3.56 22.54 10.43
C ALA A 213 -3.51 21.35 11.40
N ASP A 214 -4.66 20.78 11.76
CA ASP A 214 -4.71 19.59 12.60
C ASP A 214 -4.27 18.34 11.84
N ALA A 215 -4.61 18.24 10.55
CA ALA A 215 -4.16 17.16 9.68
C ALA A 215 -2.63 17.17 9.49
N GLU A 216 -2.02 18.35 9.37
CA GLU A 216 -0.56 18.49 9.34
C GLU A 216 0.07 18.10 10.69
N ARG A 217 -0.49 18.55 11.81
CA ARG A 217 -0.02 18.16 13.15
C ARG A 217 -0.10 16.64 13.39
N LEU A 218 -1.10 15.98 12.81
CA LEU A 218 -1.25 14.53 12.88
C LEU A 218 -0.32 13.78 11.91
N GLY A 219 0.30 14.46 10.94
CA GLY A 219 1.16 13.85 9.92
C GLY A 219 0.42 13.31 8.69
N LEU A 220 -0.87 13.63 8.53
CA LEU A 220 -1.66 13.30 7.32
C LEU A 220 -1.38 14.24 6.15
N VAL A 221 -0.91 15.45 6.45
CA VAL A 221 -0.57 16.49 5.48
C VAL A 221 0.89 16.88 5.70
N ASN A 222 1.69 16.93 4.62
CA ASN A 222 3.10 17.30 4.70
C ASN A 222 3.30 18.81 4.87
N ARG A 223 2.40 19.62 4.29
CA ARG A 223 2.44 21.07 4.41
C ARG A 223 1.08 21.71 4.18
N VAL A 224 0.72 22.65 5.05
CA VAL A 224 -0.39 23.60 4.82
C VAL A 224 0.15 24.90 4.23
N VAL A 225 -0.54 25.46 3.25
CA VAL A 225 -0.20 26.74 2.61
C VAL A 225 -1.45 27.61 2.47
N PRO A 226 -1.31 28.94 2.35
CA PRO A 226 -2.42 29.81 2.00
C PRO A 226 -3.13 29.33 0.74
N ASP A 227 -4.45 29.46 0.69
CA ASP A 227 -5.29 28.92 -0.39
C ASP A 227 -4.80 29.33 -1.80
N GLY A 228 -4.36 30.58 -1.96
CA GLY A 228 -3.86 31.11 -3.24
C GLY A 228 -2.46 30.62 -3.64
N GLU A 229 -1.73 29.95 -2.74
CA GLU A 229 -0.36 29.46 -2.99
C GLU A 229 -0.28 27.96 -3.26
N LEU A 230 -1.40 27.23 -3.15
CA LEU A 230 -1.43 25.78 -3.25
C LEU A 230 -0.93 25.26 -4.61
N ASP A 231 -1.47 25.76 -5.72
CA ASP A 231 -1.08 25.31 -7.07
C ASP A 231 0.40 25.59 -7.35
N LYS A 232 0.88 26.80 -6.99
CA LYS A 232 2.28 27.19 -7.11
C LYS A 232 3.19 26.24 -6.32
N THR A 233 2.83 25.93 -5.07
CA THR A 233 3.63 25.05 -4.21
C THR A 233 3.64 23.62 -4.74
N ALA A 234 2.49 23.11 -5.18
CA ALA A 234 2.36 21.78 -5.77
C ALA A 234 3.19 21.63 -7.05
N ARG A 235 3.16 22.62 -7.95
CA ARG A 235 3.99 22.65 -9.15
C ARG A 235 5.47 22.68 -8.83
N ALA A 236 5.89 23.51 -7.89
CA ALA A 236 7.30 23.57 -7.49
C ALA A 236 7.80 22.23 -6.93
N TRP A 237 6.98 21.51 -6.15
CA TRP A 237 7.32 20.17 -5.67
C TRP A 237 7.35 19.15 -6.80
N ALA A 238 6.36 19.18 -7.70
CA ALA A 238 6.29 18.29 -8.84
C ALA A 238 7.49 18.47 -9.78
N GLU A 239 7.86 19.71 -10.09
CA GLU A 239 9.04 20.05 -10.90
C GLU A 239 10.31 19.53 -10.24
N ARG A 240 10.50 19.77 -8.94
CA ARG A 240 11.66 19.28 -8.20
C ARG A 240 11.79 17.75 -8.25
N LEU A 241 10.68 17.02 -8.13
CA LEU A 241 10.67 15.55 -8.24
C LEU A 241 10.93 15.10 -9.68
N ALA A 242 10.36 15.80 -10.67
CA ALA A 242 10.53 15.50 -12.09
C ALA A 242 11.95 15.73 -12.60
N THR A 243 12.70 16.67 -12.01
CA THR A 243 14.12 16.92 -12.31
C THR A 243 15.08 16.10 -11.43
N GLY A 244 14.56 15.27 -10.54
CA GLY A 244 15.35 14.41 -9.66
C GLY A 244 15.78 13.09 -10.34
N PRO A 245 16.48 12.21 -9.61
CA PRO A 245 16.86 10.89 -10.10
C PRO A 245 15.63 9.97 -10.10
N THR A 246 14.85 9.98 -11.18
CA THR A 246 13.48 9.42 -11.18
C THR A 246 13.43 7.91 -10.90
N ARG A 247 14.46 7.14 -11.31
CA ARG A 247 14.58 5.72 -10.99
C ARG A 247 14.81 5.48 -9.50
N THR A 248 15.65 6.29 -8.86
CA THR A 248 15.87 6.23 -7.42
C THR A 248 14.59 6.57 -6.66
N LEU A 249 13.84 7.60 -7.09
CA LEU A 249 12.56 7.98 -6.48
C LEU A 249 11.52 6.85 -6.59
N ALA A 250 11.40 6.21 -7.74
CA ALA A 250 10.50 5.09 -7.97
C ALA A 250 10.82 3.89 -7.06
N LEU A 251 12.10 3.48 -7.00
CA LEU A 251 12.54 2.39 -6.14
C LEU A 251 12.35 2.73 -4.66
N THR A 252 12.63 3.96 -4.26
CA THR A 252 12.41 4.43 -2.88
C THR A 252 10.95 4.30 -2.48
N LYS A 253 10.03 4.79 -3.32
CA LYS A 253 8.58 4.66 -3.09
C LYS A 253 8.18 3.19 -2.93
N GLN A 254 8.63 2.33 -3.85
CA GLN A 254 8.32 0.90 -3.81
C GLN A 254 8.77 0.24 -2.49
N LEU A 255 10.00 0.52 -2.05
CA LEU A 255 10.56 -0.02 -0.81
C LEU A 255 9.76 0.45 0.41
N VAL A 256 9.45 1.75 0.50
CA VAL A 256 8.69 2.32 1.62
C VAL A 256 7.29 1.73 1.67
N ASN A 257 6.59 1.65 0.54
CA ASN A 257 5.23 1.11 0.50
C ASN A 257 5.20 -0.37 0.89
N ALA A 258 6.16 -1.17 0.40
CA ALA A 258 6.25 -2.59 0.74
C ALA A 258 6.69 -2.86 2.20
N SER A 259 7.39 -1.92 2.84
CA SER A 259 7.91 -2.10 4.21
C SER A 259 6.80 -2.30 5.25
N LEU A 260 5.60 -1.79 4.98
CA LEU A 260 4.46 -1.88 5.90
C LEU A 260 3.81 -3.26 5.95
N ASP A 261 4.11 -4.11 4.97
CA ASP A 261 3.51 -5.44 4.81
C ASP A 261 4.56 -6.57 4.81
N THR A 262 5.83 -6.26 5.13
CA THR A 262 6.94 -7.22 5.10
C THR A 262 7.70 -7.27 6.42
N ASP A 263 8.35 -8.41 6.70
CA ASP A 263 9.26 -8.52 7.84
C ASP A 263 10.61 -7.83 7.52
N ARG A 264 11.37 -7.52 8.58
CA ARG A 264 12.66 -6.83 8.48
C ARG A 264 13.66 -7.51 7.53
N THR A 265 13.72 -8.84 7.54
CA THR A 265 14.67 -9.59 6.71
C THR A 265 14.32 -9.42 5.23
N THR A 266 13.02 -9.54 4.92
CA THR A 266 12.51 -9.32 3.57
C THR A 266 12.73 -7.88 3.11
N ALA A 267 12.46 -6.88 3.96
CA ALA A 267 12.67 -5.47 3.65
C ALA A 267 14.15 -5.14 3.35
N PHE A 268 15.09 -5.62 4.17
CA PHE A 268 16.53 -5.37 3.95
C PHE A 268 17.06 -6.03 2.68
N ALA A 269 16.58 -7.24 2.36
CA ALA A 269 16.94 -7.89 1.11
C ALA A 269 16.42 -7.10 -0.10
N ALA A 270 15.20 -6.56 -0.02
CA ALA A 270 14.62 -5.72 -1.07
C ALA A 270 15.42 -4.41 -1.24
N GLU A 271 15.82 -3.75 -0.15
CA GLU A 271 16.66 -2.54 -0.19
C GLU A 271 17.99 -2.80 -0.90
N ALA A 272 18.69 -3.89 -0.54
CA ALA A 272 19.96 -4.24 -1.15
C ALA A 272 19.82 -4.51 -2.66
N ALA A 273 18.78 -5.26 -3.06
CA ALA A 273 18.50 -5.53 -4.46
C ALA A 273 18.13 -4.26 -5.25
N ALA A 274 17.30 -3.39 -4.67
CA ALA A 274 16.93 -2.12 -5.27
C ALA A 274 18.15 -1.20 -5.44
N GLN A 275 19.06 -1.16 -4.46
CA GLN A 275 20.29 -0.38 -4.55
C GLN A 275 21.23 -0.93 -5.63
N GLU A 276 21.41 -2.25 -5.73
CA GLU A 276 22.17 -2.88 -6.82
C GLU A 276 21.63 -2.45 -8.19
N ILE A 277 20.32 -2.53 -8.39
CA ILE A 277 19.66 -2.07 -9.62
C ILE A 277 19.90 -0.56 -9.84
N ASN A 278 19.69 0.26 -8.82
CA ASN A 278 19.83 1.72 -8.91
C ASN A 278 21.25 2.12 -9.30
N MET A 279 22.28 1.45 -8.77
CA MET A 279 23.68 1.73 -9.07
C MET A 279 24.08 1.43 -10.53
N THR A 280 23.23 0.74 -11.29
CA THR A 280 23.42 0.56 -12.75
C THR A 280 22.92 1.74 -13.59
N THR A 281 22.21 2.71 -13.00
CA THR A 281 21.63 3.86 -13.71
C THR A 281 22.66 4.97 -13.94
N GLN A 282 22.44 5.82 -14.95
CA GLN A 282 23.30 6.99 -15.21
C GLN A 282 23.15 8.02 -14.09
N ASP A 283 21.93 8.21 -13.59
CA ASP A 283 21.65 9.15 -12.52
C ASP A 283 22.35 8.80 -11.20
N ALA A 284 22.48 7.50 -10.86
CA ALA A 284 23.24 7.09 -9.68
C ALA A 284 24.73 7.41 -9.83
N GLN A 285 25.31 7.12 -11.01
CA GLN A 285 26.71 7.44 -11.30
C GLN A 285 26.97 8.95 -11.25
N GLU A 286 26.08 9.75 -11.84
CA GLU A 286 26.10 11.21 -11.80
C GLU A 286 25.96 11.75 -10.38
N GLY A 287 25.08 11.16 -9.55
CA GLY A 287 24.94 11.52 -8.14
C GLY A 287 26.24 11.32 -7.36
N VAL A 288 26.93 10.20 -7.58
CA VAL A 288 28.23 9.93 -6.96
C VAL A 288 29.31 10.88 -7.47
N ALA A 289 29.39 11.09 -8.79
CA ALA A 289 30.38 11.95 -9.42
C ALA A 289 30.23 13.42 -8.96
N SER A 290 29.01 13.97 -9.04
CA SER A 290 28.71 15.35 -8.63
C SER A 290 29.03 15.61 -7.15
N PHE A 291 28.80 14.62 -6.28
CA PHE A 291 29.18 14.71 -4.86
C PHE A 291 30.70 14.80 -4.67
N VAL A 292 31.47 13.94 -5.34
CA VAL A 292 32.95 13.96 -5.29
C VAL A 292 33.50 15.28 -5.86
N GLU A 293 32.92 15.77 -6.95
CA GLU A 293 33.31 16.99 -7.65
C GLU A 293 32.77 18.27 -6.99
N ARG A 294 31.90 18.16 -5.97
CA ARG A 294 31.25 19.27 -5.27
C ARG A 294 30.49 20.23 -6.19
N ARG A 295 29.77 19.68 -7.16
CA ARG A 295 28.89 20.42 -8.06
C ARG A 295 27.44 19.95 -7.92
N SER A 296 26.52 20.68 -8.52
CA SER A 296 25.13 20.21 -8.66
C SER A 296 25.06 19.02 -9.62
N ALA A 297 24.19 18.06 -9.31
CA ALA A 297 23.92 16.91 -10.15
C ALA A 297 22.95 17.27 -11.29
N GLU A 298 23.13 16.65 -12.45
CA GLU A 298 22.23 16.77 -13.61
C GLU A 298 21.59 15.41 -13.94
N TYR A 299 20.39 15.17 -13.40
CA TYR A 299 19.66 13.91 -13.61
C TYR A 299 18.89 13.89 -14.94
N LYS A 300 18.84 12.71 -15.56
CA LYS A 300 18.22 12.45 -16.88
C LYS A 300 17.12 11.39 -16.82
N GLY A 301 16.86 10.80 -15.66
CA GLY A 301 15.81 9.81 -15.43
C GLY A 301 16.12 8.42 -16.00
N ARG A 302 17.40 8.05 -16.11
CA ARG A 302 17.85 6.79 -16.71
C ARG A 302 19.15 6.25 -16.12
#